data_AF-A0A534ULY7-F1
#
_entry.id   AF-A0A534ULY7-F1
#
_cell.length_a   1.000
_cell.length_b   1.000
_cell.length_c   1.000
_cell.angle_alpha   90.00
_cell.angle_beta   90.00
_cell.angle_gamma   90.00
#
_symmetry.space_group_name_H-M   'P 1'
#
loop_
_entity.id
_entity.type
_entity.pdbx_description
1 polymer ?
#
loop_
_entity_poly.entity_id
_entity_poly.type
_entity_poly.pdbx_seq_one_letter_code
_entity_poly.pdbx_strand_id
1 'polypeptide(L)'
;MAALAACVVNLSFDLDQPGVPLVTAAAGAASTSTLIDLGNSNDIRTHRNDIRSLDLESVDVTITEVKTDNQAANLSGTLTLRKDLGDPSTEVKVGDLPSFPVLVQSTKRIKGNPAVDAFLLERLQDGGKFYAIVSGTTDGATDIVLDILLHASMGYDTGLF
;
A
#
# COMPACT_ATOMS: atom_id res chain seq x y z
N MET A 1 -26.12 -37.30 3.36
CA MET A 1 -25.29 -36.28 4.02
C MET A 1 -24.74 -35.37 2.93
N ALA A 2 -25.35 -34.21 2.74
CA ALA A 2 -24.87 -33.21 1.79
C ALA A 2 -23.78 -32.41 2.52
N ALA A 3 -22.55 -32.47 2.03
CA ALA A 3 -21.50 -31.57 2.48
C ALA A 3 -21.81 -30.18 1.91
N LEU A 4 -22.25 -29.24 2.76
CA LEU A 4 -22.33 -27.84 2.37
C LEU A 4 -20.89 -27.33 2.26
N ALA A 5 -20.44 -27.07 1.04
CA ALA A 5 -19.23 -26.32 0.81
C ALA A 5 -19.45 -24.91 1.35
N ALA A 6 -18.68 -24.50 2.36
CA ALA A 6 -18.65 -23.11 2.80
C ALA A 6 -18.31 -22.23 1.58
N CYS A 7 -19.23 -21.39 1.15
CA CYS A 7 -19.00 -20.45 0.07
C CYS A 7 -18.13 -19.31 0.62
N VAL A 8 -16.83 -19.41 0.39
CA VAL A 8 -15.92 -18.28 0.56
C VAL A 8 -16.29 -17.24 -0.49
N VAL A 9 -16.72 -16.06 -0.04
CA VAL A 9 -16.97 -14.92 -0.92
C VAL A 9 -15.69 -14.11 -1.01
N ASN A 10 -15.23 -13.91 -2.24
CA ASN A 10 -14.12 -13.02 -2.54
C ASN A 10 -14.66 -11.65 -2.89
N LEU A 11 -14.25 -10.64 -2.14
CA LEU A 11 -14.63 -9.25 -2.36
C LEU A 11 -13.37 -8.42 -2.57
N SER A 12 -13.24 -7.83 -3.75
CA SER A 12 -12.18 -6.86 -4.06
C SER A 12 -12.58 -5.48 -3.55
N PHE A 13 -11.61 -4.76 -3.00
CA PHE A 13 -11.77 -3.42 -2.47
C PHE A 13 -10.47 -2.62 -2.64
N ASP A 14 -10.62 -1.30 -2.68
CA ASP A 14 -9.50 -0.39 -2.84
C ASP A 14 -9.28 0.42 -1.56
N LEU A 15 -8.02 0.61 -1.18
CA LEU A 15 -7.61 1.52 -0.11
C LEU A 15 -6.82 2.66 -0.73
N ASP A 16 -7.49 3.80 -0.83
CA ASP A 16 -6.93 5.02 -1.39
C ASP A 16 -6.19 5.82 -0.32
N GLN A 17 -4.97 6.27 -0.61
CA GLN A 17 -4.13 7.09 0.26
C GLN A 17 -3.62 8.31 -0.52
N PRO A 18 -4.48 9.32 -0.73
CA PRO A 18 -4.14 10.47 -1.51
C PRO A 18 -3.28 11.45 -0.72
N GLY A 19 -2.47 12.24 -1.43
CA GLY A 19 -1.87 13.44 -0.85
C GLY A 19 -0.60 13.19 -0.03
N VAL A 20 0.15 12.13 -0.32
CA VAL A 20 1.39 11.77 0.40
C VAL A 20 2.56 12.61 -0.11
N PRO A 21 3.07 13.61 0.63
CA PRO A 21 4.13 14.48 0.15
C PRO A 21 5.49 13.77 0.20
N LEU A 22 6.32 13.96 -0.83
CA LEU A 22 7.73 13.59 -0.84
C LEU A 22 8.57 14.84 -1.13
N VAL A 23 9.26 15.32 -0.09
CA VAL A 23 10.02 16.57 -0.16
C VAL A 23 11.48 16.32 0.23
N THR A 24 12.41 16.70 -0.65
CA THR A 24 13.85 16.66 -0.38
C THR A 24 14.51 17.97 -0.84
N ALA A 25 15.47 18.47 -0.05
CA ALA A 25 16.16 19.72 -0.36
C ALA A 25 17.22 19.59 -1.47
N ALA A 26 17.64 18.36 -1.79
CA ALA A 26 18.67 18.07 -2.79
C ALA A 26 18.52 16.64 -3.32
N ALA A 27 19.28 16.33 -4.37
CA ALA A 27 19.43 14.97 -4.87
C ALA A 27 19.96 14.04 -3.75
N GLY A 28 19.53 12.78 -3.78
CA GLY A 28 19.94 11.77 -2.80
C GLY A 28 18.75 11.04 -2.19
N ALA A 29 18.92 10.58 -0.95
CA ALA A 29 17.94 9.76 -0.26
C ALA A 29 16.61 10.51 -0.04
N ALA A 30 15.52 9.86 -0.40
CA ALA A 30 14.16 10.36 -0.28
C ALA A 30 13.31 9.30 0.43
N SER A 31 12.47 9.71 1.38
CA SER A 31 11.55 8.80 2.06
C SER A 31 10.30 9.55 2.51
N THR A 32 9.15 8.91 2.36
CA THR A 32 7.88 9.37 2.91
C THR A 32 7.07 8.18 3.39
N SER A 33 6.15 8.41 4.31
CA SER A 33 5.30 7.37 4.88
C SER A 33 3.89 7.88 5.12
N THR A 34 2.91 7.01 4.93
CA THR A 34 1.50 7.27 5.28
C THR A 34 0.94 6.14 6.14
N LEU A 35 0.03 6.48 7.06
CA LEU A 35 -0.68 5.51 7.89
C LEU A 35 -1.88 4.96 7.10
N ILE A 36 -1.90 3.65 6.91
CA ILE A 36 -3.04 2.91 6.38
C ILE A 36 -3.82 2.31 7.54
N ASP A 37 -5.12 2.53 7.54
CA ASP A 37 -6.06 1.93 8.50
C ASP A 37 -7.11 1.12 7.72
N LEU A 38 -6.97 -0.21 7.79
CA LEU A 38 -7.92 -1.16 7.20
C LEU A 38 -9.33 -0.97 7.77
N GLY A 39 -9.46 -0.47 9.01
CA GLY A 39 -10.74 -0.20 9.65
C GLY A 39 -11.55 0.93 9.00
N ASN A 40 -10.92 1.75 8.16
CA ASN A 40 -11.62 2.77 7.38
C ASN A 40 -12.40 2.18 6.19
N SER A 41 -12.07 0.97 5.75
CA SER A 41 -12.87 0.26 4.74
C SER A 41 -14.14 -0.30 5.37
N ASN A 42 -15.29 0.09 4.83
CA ASN A 42 -16.58 -0.40 5.30
C ASN A 42 -16.71 -1.92 5.10
N ASP A 43 -16.14 -2.45 4.03
CA ASP A 43 -16.16 -3.89 3.72
C ASP A 43 -15.37 -4.68 4.76
N ILE A 44 -14.17 -4.20 5.09
CA ILE A 44 -13.32 -4.82 6.12
C ILE A 44 -14.01 -4.76 7.47
N ARG A 45 -14.61 -3.63 7.83
CA ARG A 45 -15.32 -3.46 9.10
C ARG A 45 -16.54 -4.38 9.20
N THR A 46 -17.26 -4.59 8.10
CA THR A 46 -18.48 -5.41 8.07
C THR A 46 -18.19 -6.89 8.21
N HIS A 47 -17.10 -7.38 7.62
CA HIS A 47 -16.76 -8.81 7.59
C HIS A 47 -15.58 -9.18 8.50
N ARG A 48 -15.10 -8.26 9.35
CA ARG A 48 -13.83 -8.38 10.09
C ARG A 48 -13.60 -9.71 10.80
N ASN A 49 -14.64 -10.27 11.42
CA ASN A 49 -14.54 -11.52 12.19
C ASN A 49 -14.54 -12.78 11.31
N ASP A 50 -15.00 -12.65 10.06
CA ASP A 50 -15.20 -13.75 9.12
C ASP A 50 -14.15 -13.77 8.00
N ILE A 51 -13.29 -12.74 7.92
CA ILE A 51 -12.18 -12.68 6.96
C ILE A 51 -11.18 -13.82 7.25
N ARG A 52 -10.94 -14.65 6.23
CA ARG A 52 -10.03 -15.79 6.22
C ARG A 52 -8.77 -15.52 5.42
N SER A 53 -8.86 -14.72 4.36
CA SER A 53 -7.71 -14.28 3.56
C SER A 53 -7.80 -12.80 3.24
N LEU A 54 -6.63 -12.18 3.09
CA LEU A 54 -6.48 -10.81 2.65
C LEU A 54 -5.31 -10.77 1.69
N ASP A 55 -5.61 -10.62 0.42
CA ASP A 55 -4.65 -10.80 -0.68
C ASP A 55 -4.50 -9.46 -1.40
N LEU A 56 -3.28 -8.93 -1.43
CA LEU A 56 -2.96 -7.72 -2.18
C LEU A 56 -2.82 -8.11 -3.65
N GLU A 57 -3.67 -7.56 -4.51
CA GLU A 57 -3.58 -7.78 -5.94
C GLU A 57 -2.48 -6.91 -6.55
N SER A 58 -2.52 -5.60 -6.24
CA SER A 58 -1.51 -4.65 -6.69
C SER A 58 -1.55 -3.35 -5.90
N VAL A 59 -0.49 -2.55 -6.02
CA VAL A 59 -0.45 -1.17 -5.54
C VAL A 59 -0.10 -0.27 -6.70
N ASP A 60 -0.91 0.76 -6.92
CA ASP A 60 -0.61 1.84 -7.83
C ASP A 60 -0.02 3.01 -7.04
N VAL A 61 1.20 3.40 -7.39
CA VAL A 61 1.81 4.63 -6.90
C VAL A 61 1.74 5.64 -8.03
N THR A 62 1.01 6.73 -7.83
CA THR A 62 0.78 7.77 -8.83
C THR A 62 1.32 9.10 -8.35
N ILE A 63 2.06 9.83 -9.19
CA ILE A 63 2.42 11.23 -8.91
C ILE A 63 1.23 12.09 -9.29
N THR A 64 0.52 12.64 -8.31
CA THR A 64 -0.66 13.49 -8.55
C THR A 64 -0.30 14.95 -8.74
N GLU A 65 0.80 15.40 -8.14
CA GLU A 65 1.28 16.78 -8.25
C GLU A 65 2.80 16.83 -8.28
N VAL A 66 3.34 17.76 -9.07
CA VAL A 66 4.77 18.15 -9.08
C VAL A 66 4.81 19.66 -8.83
N LYS A 67 5.43 20.09 -7.74
CA LYS A 67 5.50 21.52 -7.37
C LYS A 67 6.49 22.26 -8.25
N THR A 68 6.31 23.58 -8.36
CA THR A 68 7.09 24.47 -9.24
C THR A 68 8.60 24.41 -8.99
N ASP A 69 9.01 24.22 -7.73
CA ASP A 69 10.43 24.21 -7.34
C ASP A 69 11.08 22.81 -7.42
N ASN A 70 10.33 21.80 -7.88
CA ASN A 70 10.86 20.45 -8.08
C ASN A 70 11.92 20.44 -9.19
N GLN A 71 13.09 19.90 -8.88
CA GLN A 71 14.21 19.73 -9.80
C GLN A 71 14.51 18.26 -10.14
N ALA A 72 13.88 17.31 -9.42
CA ALA A 72 14.02 15.89 -9.71
C ALA A 72 13.28 15.51 -10.98
N ALA A 73 13.95 14.76 -11.86
CA ALA A 73 13.36 14.16 -13.05
C ALA A 73 13.05 12.66 -12.84
N ASN A 74 13.75 12.00 -11.92
CA ASN A 74 13.58 10.59 -11.64
C ASN A 74 13.61 10.28 -10.14
N LEU A 75 12.71 9.40 -9.74
CA LEU A 75 12.71 8.72 -8.45
C LEU A 75 13.04 7.24 -8.69
N SER A 76 13.95 6.67 -7.92
CA SER A 76 14.20 5.23 -7.91
C SER A 76 14.12 4.73 -6.48
N GLY A 77 13.24 3.77 -6.21
CA GLY A 77 12.96 3.40 -4.83
C GLY A 77 12.28 2.07 -4.66
N THR A 78 11.71 1.91 -3.48
CA THR A 78 10.95 0.75 -3.03
C THR A 78 9.70 1.22 -2.30
N LEU A 79 8.64 0.43 -2.42
CA LEU A 79 7.49 0.51 -1.55
C LEU A 79 7.59 -0.61 -0.51
N THR A 80 7.53 -0.26 0.76
CA THR A 80 7.51 -1.20 1.87
C THR A 80 6.32 -0.94 2.79
N LEU A 81 5.87 -1.98 3.48
CA LEU A 81 4.89 -1.88 4.55
C LEU A 81 5.57 -2.11 5.90
N ARG A 82 5.14 -1.41 6.95
CA ARG A 82 5.72 -1.56 8.29
C ARG A 82 4.65 -1.44 9.35
N LYS A 83 4.75 -2.23 10.42
CA LYS A 83 3.77 -2.21 11.52
C LYS A 83 3.82 -0.89 12.27
N ASP A 84 5.03 -0.49 12.63
CA ASP A 84 5.33 0.73 13.38
C ASP A 84 6.59 1.38 12.82
N LEU A 85 6.62 2.71 12.71
CA LEU A 85 7.76 3.43 12.13
C LEU A 85 9.06 3.26 12.95
N GLY A 86 8.96 3.04 14.26
CA GLY A 86 10.08 2.84 15.18
C GLY A 86 10.69 1.45 15.16
N ASP A 87 10.04 0.46 14.54
CA ASP A 87 10.53 -0.91 14.44
C ASP A 87 10.77 -1.35 12.98
N PRO A 88 11.99 -1.14 12.45
CA PRO A 88 12.33 -1.52 11.08
C PRO A 88 12.38 -3.05 10.86
N SER A 89 12.39 -3.87 11.92
CA SER A 89 12.39 -5.33 11.77
C SER A 89 11.07 -5.89 11.23
N THR A 90 10.01 -5.07 11.29
CA THR A 90 8.67 -5.42 10.82
C THR A 90 8.40 -5.03 9.37
N GLU A 91 9.42 -4.54 8.67
CA GLU A 91 9.31 -4.08 7.30
C GLU A 91 9.13 -5.26 6.33
N VAL A 92 8.14 -5.14 5.47
CA VAL A 92 7.86 -6.09 4.38
C VAL A 92 7.91 -5.33 3.06
N LYS A 93 8.75 -5.79 2.15
CA LYS A 93 8.87 -5.19 0.81
C LYS A 93 7.66 -5.56 -0.06
N VAL A 94 7.00 -4.54 -0.60
CA VAL A 94 5.94 -4.72 -1.60
C VAL A 94 6.58 -4.89 -2.98
N GLY A 95 7.48 -3.99 -3.34
CA GLY A 95 8.22 -4.07 -4.59
C GLY A 95 9.11 -2.86 -4.84
N ASP A 96 9.78 -2.89 -6.00
CA ASP A 96 10.66 -1.83 -6.46
C ASP A 96 9.91 -0.84 -7.36
N LEU A 97 10.32 0.42 -7.30
CA LEU A 97 9.91 1.53 -8.15
C LEU A 97 11.13 2.00 -8.97
N PRO A 98 11.58 1.23 -9.97
CA PRO A 98 12.76 1.59 -10.76
C PRO A 98 12.42 2.72 -11.74
N SER A 99 13.29 3.73 -11.80
CA SER A 99 13.23 4.81 -12.80
C SER A 99 11.81 5.36 -12.97
N PHE A 100 11.21 5.78 -11.86
CA PHE A 100 9.90 6.39 -11.82
C PHE A 100 10.02 7.85 -12.30
N PRO A 101 9.54 8.18 -13.52
CA PRO A 101 9.60 9.56 -14.01
C PRO A 101 8.80 10.49 -13.11
N VAL A 102 9.40 11.60 -12.73
CA VAL A 102 8.75 12.64 -11.94
C VAL A 102 7.91 13.52 -12.87
N LEU A 103 6.73 13.02 -13.21
CA LEU A 103 5.75 13.73 -14.04
C LEU A 103 4.35 13.49 -13.47
N VAL A 104 3.51 14.51 -13.53
CA VAL A 104 2.09 14.44 -13.13
C VAL A 104 1.38 13.31 -13.89
N GLN A 105 0.57 12.54 -13.18
CA GLN A 105 -0.13 11.33 -13.64
C GLN A 105 0.79 10.16 -14.05
N SER A 106 2.09 10.20 -13.71
CA SER A 106 2.91 8.99 -13.84
C SER A 106 2.50 7.98 -12.79
N THR A 107 2.15 6.77 -13.23
CA THR A 107 1.75 5.67 -12.35
C THR A 107 2.72 4.50 -12.49
N LYS A 108 3.08 3.90 -11.36
CA LYS A 108 3.79 2.61 -11.31
C LYS A 108 2.92 1.61 -10.55
N ARG A 109 2.58 0.52 -11.22
CA ARG A 109 1.88 -0.62 -10.63
C ARG A 109 2.87 -1.65 -10.13
N ILE A 110 2.77 -1.99 -8.85
CA ILE A 110 3.51 -3.08 -8.21
C ILE A 110 2.53 -4.21 -7.96
N LYS A 111 2.87 -5.43 -8.40
CA LYS A 111 2.04 -6.60 -8.06
C LYS A 111 2.20 -6.96 -6.59
N GLY A 112 1.11 -7.34 -5.93
CA GLY A 112 1.19 -7.90 -4.59
C GLY A 112 1.94 -9.22 -4.58
N ASN A 113 2.28 -9.67 -3.38
CA ASN A 113 3.09 -10.87 -3.19
C ASN A 113 2.75 -11.56 -1.85
N PRO A 114 3.05 -12.87 -1.71
CA PRO A 114 2.63 -13.65 -0.54
C PRO A 114 3.15 -13.14 0.81
N ALA A 115 4.30 -12.45 0.83
CA ALA A 115 4.82 -11.88 2.07
C ALA A 115 3.97 -10.68 2.53
N VAL A 116 3.45 -9.90 1.58
CA VAL A 116 2.52 -8.80 1.87
C VAL A 116 1.15 -9.33 2.29
N ASP A 117 0.65 -10.39 1.65
CA ASP A 117 -0.64 -11.00 2.02
C ASP A 117 -0.62 -11.49 3.48
N ALA A 118 0.44 -12.19 3.87
CA ALA A 118 0.65 -12.62 5.25
C ALA A 118 0.74 -11.43 6.23
N PHE A 119 1.43 -10.36 5.84
CA PHE A 119 1.53 -9.13 6.63
C PHE A 119 0.16 -8.48 6.83
N LEU A 120 -0.62 -8.31 5.76
CA LEU A 120 -1.93 -7.68 5.79
C LEU A 120 -2.91 -8.47 6.67
N LEU A 121 -2.91 -9.80 6.55
CA LEU A 121 -3.74 -10.66 7.40
C LEU A 121 -3.36 -10.53 8.88
N GLU A 122 -2.06 -10.50 9.19
CA GLU A 122 -1.58 -10.28 10.56
C GLU A 122 -2.03 -8.91 11.10
N ARG A 123 -1.91 -7.86 10.28
CA ARG A 123 -2.34 -6.50 10.65
C ARG A 123 -3.83 -6.41 10.87
N LEU A 124 -4.64 -7.08 10.06
CA LEU A 124 -6.10 -7.10 10.23
C LEU A 124 -6.51 -7.64 11.62
N GLN A 125 -5.81 -8.68 12.09
CA GLN A 125 -6.00 -9.27 13.42
C GLN A 125 -5.48 -8.33 14.51
N ASP A 126 -4.38 -7.62 14.25
CA ASP A 126 -3.72 -6.68 15.17
C ASP A 126 -4.12 -5.21 14.95
N GLY A 127 -5.42 -4.95 14.91
CA GLY A 127 -5.97 -3.58 14.91
C GLY A 127 -6.07 -2.88 13.54
N GLY A 128 -5.55 -3.47 12.47
CA GLY A 128 -5.74 -3.03 11.08
C GLY A 128 -4.85 -1.86 10.63
N LYS A 129 -3.90 -1.44 11.47
CA LYS A 129 -3.07 -0.25 11.23
C LYS A 129 -1.64 -0.63 10.86
N PHE A 130 -1.11 0.04 9.84
CA PHE A 130 0.28 -0.09 9.41
C PHE A 130 0.68 1.12 8.57
N TYR A 131 1.95 1.25 8.24
CA TYR A 131 2.49 2.32 7.42
C TYR A 131 2.89 1.79 6.04
N ALA A 132 2.53 2.49 4.98
CA ALA A 132 3.18 2.36 3.69
C ALA A 132 4.31 3.39 3.60
N ILE A 133 5.49 2.94 3.19
CA ILE A 133 6.71 3.75 3.12
C ILE A 133 7.24 3.68 1.69
N VAL A 134 7.35 4.85 1.06
CA VAL A 134 8.04 4.99 -0.22
C VAL A 134 9.41 5.55 0.09
N SER A 135 10.46 4.78 -0.20
CA SER A 135 11.85 5.16 0.08
C SER A 135 12.73 4.94 -1.14
N GLY A 136 13.78 5.72 -1.31
CA GLY A 136 14.63 5.61 -2.49
C GLY A 136 15.63 6.75 -2.64
N THR A 137 15.98 7.03 -3.90
CA THR A 137 16.85 8.12 -4.31
C THR A 137 16.21 8.95 -5.41
N THR A 138 16.54 10.24 -5.41
CA THR A 138 16.09 11.23 -6.39
C THR A 138 17.31 11.92 -7.00
N ASP A 139 17.19 12.34 -8.26
CA ASP A 139 18.28 12.98 -9.02
C ASP A 139 18.32 14.52 -8.85
N GLY A 140 17.41 15.09 -8.06
CA GLY A 140 17.33 16.52 -7.76
C GLY A 140 16.55 16.81 -6.47
N ALA A 141 16.44 18.10 -6.12
CA ALA A 141 15.49 18.52 -5.08
C ALA A 141 14.08 18.10 -5.49
N THR A 142 13.38 17.38 -4.61
CA THR A 142 12.08 16.79 -4.91
C THR A 142 11.00 17.51 -4.14
N ASP A 143 9.91 17.86 -4.79
CA ASP A 143 8.69 18.34 -4.14
C ASP A 143 7.48 17.88 -4.95
N ILE A 144 6.98 16.71 -4.57
CA ILE A 144 5.90 16.01 -5.27
C ILE A 144 4.86 15.48 -4.29
N VAL A 145 3.67 15.23 -4.82
CA VAL A 145 2.59 14.58 -4.10
C VAL A 145 2.30 13.24 -4.76
N LEU A 146 2.32 12.20 -3.93
CA LEU A 146 2.02 10.83 -4.32
C LEU A 146 0.59 10.48 -3.89
N ASP A 147 0.01 9.59 -4.67
CA ASP A 147 -1.21 8.86 -4.34
C ASP A 147 -0.87 7.36 -4.37
N ILE A 148 -1.25 6.65 -3.31
CA ILE A 148 -0.96 5.24 -3.12
C ILE A 148 -2.29 4.49 -3.03
N LEU A 149 -2.65 3.80 -4.10
CA LEU A 149 -3.89 3.04 -4.20
C LEU A 149 -3.59 1.55 -4.07
N LEU A 150 -4.05 0.92 -2.98
CA LEU A 150 -3.89 -0.51 -2.78
C LEU A 150 -5.14 -1.24 -3.25
N HIS A 151 -4.97 -2.12 -4.23
CA HIS A 151 -6.00 -3.03 -4.71
C HIS A 151 -5.87 -4.35 -3.98
N ALA A 152 -6.84 -4.69 -3.16
CA ALA A 152 -6.82 -5.93 -2.37
C ALA A 152 -8.14 -6.70 -2.53
N SER A 153 -8.08 -7.98 -2.23
CA SER A 153 -9.25 -8.84 -2.13
C SER A 153 -9.28 -9.52 -0.77
N MET A 154 -10.49 -9.71 -0.25
CA MET A 154 -10.70 -10.46 0.98
C MET A 154 -11.55 -11.69 0.67
N GLY A 155 -11.13 -12.83 1.18
CA GLY A 155 -11.97 -14.02 1.28
C GLY A 155 -12.60 -14.08 2.67
N TYR A 156 -13.92 -14.04 2.77
CA TYR A 156 -14.60 -14.23 4.05
C TYR A 156 -15.63 -15.36 3.98
N ASP A 157 -15.84 -16.03 5.11
CA ASP A 157 -16.84 -17.07 5.23
C ASP A 157 -18.21 -16.41 5.38
N THR A 158 -19.16 -16.78 4.52
CA THR A 158 -20.53 -16.24 4.60
C THR A 158 -21.39 -16.95 5.63
N GLY A 159 -20.89 -18.02 6.26
CA GLY A 159 -21.60 -18.68 7.36
C GLY A 159 -23.07 -18.94 7.03
N LEU A 160 -23.36 -19.56 5.88
CA LEU A 160 -24.72 -20.01 5.59
C LEU A 160 -25.03 -21.26 6.42
N PHE A 161 -25.49 -20.99 7.65
CA PHE A 161 -26.19 -21.84 8.63
C PHE A 161 -25.46 -23.08 9.19
#